data_AF-A0A7G1KW37-F1
#
_entry.id   AF-A0A7G1KW37-F1
#
_cell.length_a   1.000
_cell.length_b   1.000
_cell.length_c   1.000
_cell.angle_alpha   90.00
_cell.angle_beta   90.00
_cell.angle_gamma   90.00
#
_symmetry.space_group_name_H-M   'P 1'
#
loop_
_entity.id
_entity.type
_entity.pdbx_description
1 polymer ?
#
loop_
_entity_poly.entity_id
_entity_poly.type
_entity_poly.pdbx_seq_one_letter_code
_entity_poly.pdbx_strand_id
1 'polypeptide(L)'
;MASLVQDQHQAQQIAVGDSAQQLYAWRGAVDALDTWPADRRLYLSQSWRFGPKVAEEANKWLSLLPTSLRLAGNPNLASEITELAAPNAILCRTNAAAMGKVMAFLAGGARVALVGGGAAIKRLAEAAQDLKDGRRTSHPELFLFNSWGEVQDFAGEPSGRDLKPLVDLIDTHGVEEIIRAADSLSEERRADVIVSTAHKSKGREWDDVLIADDFPEPERDEDGEWKTVDDADAMLAYVSVTRARLRLDRGGLGWIDAYLS
;
A
#
# COMPACT_ATOMS: atom_id res chain seq x y z
N MET A 1 -4.48 -0.84 -25.55
CA MET A 1 -3.10 -0.29 -25.67
C MET A 1 -2.10 -1.40 -25.95
N ALA A 2 -2.10 -2.50 -25.18
CA ALA A 2 -1.31 -3.70 -25.48
C ALA A 2 -1.55 -4.26 -26.91
N SER A 3 -2.81 -4.38 -27.33
CA SER A 3 -3.18 -4.85 -28.67
C SER A 3 -2.56 -4.04 -29.81
N LEU A 4 -2.56 -2.71 -29.70
CA LEU A 4 -1.97 -1.80 -30.70
C LEU A 4 -0.48 -2.08 -30.95
N VAL A 5 0.25 -2.45 -29.89
CA VAL A 5 1.66 -2.80 -29.98
C VAL A 5 1.83 -4.21 -30.53
N GLN A 6 1.01 -5.18 -30.09
CA GLN A 6 1.04 -6.57 -30.56
C GLN A 6 0.79 -6.68 -32.07
N ASP A 7 -0.07 -5.81 -32.62
CA ASP A 7 -0.39 -5.76 -34.05
C ASP A 7 0.76 -5.23 -34.93
N GLN A 8 1.85 -4.72 -34.33
CA GLN A 8 3.05 -4.26 -35.06
C GLN A 8 3.98 -5.44 -35.38
N HIS A 9 3.56 -6.31 -36.31
CA HIS A 9 4.32 -7.51 -36.68
C HIS A 9 5.66 -7.25 -37.40
N GLN A 10 5.89 -6.01 -37.87
CA GLN A 10 7.10 -5.62 -38.60
C GLN A 10 8.17 -4.96 -37.72
N ALA A 11 7.92 -4.83 -36.42
CA ALA A 11 8.82 -4.18 -35.48
C ALA A 11 9.25 -5.15 -34.37
N GLN A 12 10.46 -4.98 -33.84
CA GLN A 12 10.86 -5.66 -32.61
C GLN A 12 10.05 -5.09 -31.44
N GLN A 13 9.37 -5.96 -30.71
CA GLN A 13 8.57 -5.60 -29.55
C GLN A 13 9.35 -5.91 -28.27
N ILE A 14 9.48 -4.91 -27.39
CA ILE A 14 10.08 -5.07 -26.05
C ILE A 14 9.06 -4.58 -25.03
N ALA A 15 8.57 -5.49 -24.20
CA ALA A 15 7.67 -5.18 -23.09
C ALA A 15 8.45 -5.25 -21.77
N VAL A 16 8.33 -4.22 -20.93
CA VAL A 16 9.04 -4.11 -19.65
C VAL A 16 8.05 -3.74 -18.55
N GLY A 17 8.14 -4.45 -17.43
CA GLY A 17 7.46 -4.10 -16.19
C GLY A 17 7.63 -5.19 -15.15
N ASP A 18 6.80 -5.16 -14.12
CA ASP A 18 6.89 -6.06 -12.96
C ASP A 18 5.48 -6.51 -12.56
N SER A 19 5.13 -7.74 -12.93
CA SER A 19 3.87 -8.40 -12.57
C SER A 19 3.68 -8.53 -11.05
N ALA A 20 4.77 -8.67 -10.29
CA ALA A 20 4.71 -8.76 -8.83
C ALA A 20 4.45 -7.42 -8.14
N GLN A 21 4.42 -6.29 -8.87
CA GLN A 21 4.04 -4.97 -8.31
C GLN A 21 2.68 -4.49 -8.80
N GLN A 22 1.78 -5.39 -9.23
CA GLN A 22 0.46 -5.01 -9.74
C GLN A 22 -0.56 -4.80 -8.61
N LEU A 23 -0.53 -3.61 -8.01
CA LEU A 23 -1.38 -3.26 -6.86
C LEU A 23 -2.80 -2.76 -7.22
N TYR A 24 -3.17 -2.70 -8.50
CA TYR A 24 -4.44 -2.08 -8.94
C TYR A 24 -5.37 -3.03 -9.71
N ALA A 25 -5.21 -4.34 -9.55
CA ALA A 25 -6.06 -5.34 -10.22
C ALA A 25 -7.56 -5.10 -9.97
N TRP A 26 -7.93 -4.70 -8.74
CA TRP A 26 -9.30 -4.35 -8.36
C TRP A 26 -9.91 -3.16 -9.11
N ARG A 27 -9.09 -2.28 -9.71
CA ARG A 27 -9.56 -1.18 -10.59
C ARG A 27 -9.69 -1.61 -12.06
N GLY A 28 -9.63 -2.92 -12.34
CA GLY A 28 -9.62 -3.45 -13.70
C GLY A 28 -8.27 -3.30 -14.41
N ALA A 29 -7.17 -3.09 -13.68
CA ALA A 29 -5.84 -3.14 -14.28
C ALA A 29 -5.54 -4.60 -14.68
N VAL A 30 -5.38 -4.83 -15.98
CA VAL A 30 -5.05 -6.15 -16.53
C VAL A 30 -3.52 -6.30 -16.63
N ASP A 31 -3.00 -7.42 -16.14
CA ASP A 31 -1.59 -7.77 -16.35
C ASP A 31 -1.33 -8.11 -17.82
N ALA A 32 -0.96 -7.10 -18.61
CA ALA A 32 -0.60 -7.29 -20.00
C ALA A 32 0.74 -8.02 -20.18
N LEU A 33 1.61 -8.05 -19.16
CA LEU A 33 2.94 -8.69 -19.22
C LEU A 33 2.85 -10.19 -19.04
N ASP A 34 2.02 -10.65 -18.12
CA ASP A 34 1.88 -12.07 -17.82
C ASP A 34 1.53 -12.89 -19.07
N THR A 35 0.54 -12.39 -19.83
CA THR A 35 0.07 -13.00 -21.08
C THR A 35 0.79 -12.51 -22.34
N TRP A 36 1.83 -11.68 -22.21
CA TRP A 36 2.53 -11.14 -23.38
C TRP A 36 3.20 -12.25 -24.19
N PRO A 37 2.94 -12.36 -25.51
CA PRO A 37 3.61 -13.33 -26.37
C PRO A 37 5.07 -12.89 -26.56
N ALA A 38 5.98 -13.55 -25.86
CA ALA A 38 7.41 -13.23 -25.89
C ALA A 38 8.24 -14.47 -26.22
N ASP A 39 9.13 -14.37 -27.22
CA ASP A 39 10.08 -15.43 -27.56
C ASP A 39 11.13 -15.66 -26.46
N ARG A 40 11.38 -14.63 -25.66
CA ARG A 40 12.36 -14.60 -24.56
C ARG A 40 11.79 -13.81 -23.39
N ARG A 41 11.87 -14.38 -22.19
CA ARG A 41 11.59 -13.69 -20.92
C ARG A 41 12.90 -13.58 -20.14
N LEU A 42 13.25 -12.37 -19.71
CA LEU A 42 14.48 -12.05 -19.00
C LEU A 42 14.14 -11.28 -17.73
N TYR A 43 14.96 -11.41 -16.70
CA TYR A 43 14.74 -10.75 -15.40
C TYR A 43 15.88 -9.76 -15.11
N LEU A 44 15.50 -8.55 -14.69
CA LEU A 44 16.40 -7.59 -14.05
C LEU A 44 16.40 -7.89 -12.55
N SER A 45 17.19 -8.88 -12.13
CA SER A 45 17.20 -9.36 -10.75
C SER A 45 18.02 -8.50 -9.79
N GLN A 46 19.02 -7.75 -10.27
CA GLN A 46 19.85 -6.90 -9.42
C GLN A 46 19.12 -5.59 -9.08
N SER A 47 18.75 -5.42 -7.81
CA SER A 47 18.32 -4.14 -7.26
C SER A 47 19.54 -3.29 -6.90
N TRP A 48 19.54 -2.03 -7.33
CA TRP A 48 20.54 -1.02 -6.96
C TRP A 48 20.08 -0.14 -5.79
N ARG A 49 18.83 -0.29 -5.35
CA ARG A 49 18.18 0.54 -4.32
C ARG A 49 18.64 0.20 -2.91
N PHE A 50 18.81 -1.10 -2.63
CA PHE A 50 19.04 -1.65 -1.31
C PHE A 50 20.04 -2.81 -1.37
N GLY A 51 20.53 -3.20 -0.20
CA GLY A 51 21.48 -4.28 -0.01
C GLY A 51 20.86 -5.68 0.07
N PRO A 52 21.67 -6.72 0.29
CA PRO A 52 21.22 -8.12 0.30
C PRO A 52 20.10 -8.40 1.31
N LYS A 53 20.07 -7.77 2.48
CA LYS A 53 19.07 -8.07 3.53
C LYS A 53 17.64 -7.68 3.14
N VAL A 54 17.45 -6.52 2.53
CA VAL A 54 16.12 -6.14 2.01
C VAL A 54 15.73 -7.01 0.81
N ALA A 55 16.70 -7.45 -0.02
CA ALA A 55 16.43 -8.38 -1.11
C ALA A 55 16.01 -9.77 -0.60
N GLU A 56 16.67 -10.30 0.43
CA GLU A 56 16.31 -11.54 1.13
C GLU A 56 14.88 -11.46 1.66
N GLU A 57 14.52 -10.35 2.32
CA GLU A 57 13.17 -10.12 2.82
C GLU A 57 12.13 -10.02 1.68
N ALA A 58 12.43 -9.27 0.61
CA ALA A 58 11.55 -9.17 -0.56
C ALA A 58 11.34 -10.52 -1.26
N ASN A 59 12.35 -11.38 -1.28
CA ASN A 59 12.27 -12.70 -1.88
C ASN A 59 11.33 -13.66 -1.14
N LYS A 60 11.08 -13.46 0.16
CA LYS A 60 10.07 -14.22 0.90
C LYS A 60 8.68 -14.00 0.30
N TRP A 61 8.33 -12.74 0.06
CA TRP A 61 7.06 -12.37 -0.57
C TRP A 61 6.97 -12.80 -2.04
N LEU A 62 8.06 -12.63 -2.80
CA LEU A 62 8.12 -13.16 -4.17
C LEU A 62 8.00 -14.68 -4.25
N SER A 63 8.33 -15.41 -3.17
CA SER A 63 8.19 -16.87 -3.12
C SER A 63 6.76 -17.36 -3.02
N LEU A 64 5.85 -16.50 -2.55
CA LEU A 64 4.43 -16.78 -2.48
C LEU A 64 3.71 -16.57 -3.82
N LEU A 65 4.34 -15.81 -4.73
CA LEU A 65 3.76 -15.44 -6.02
C LEU A 65 4.15 -16.43 -7.13
N PRO A 66 3.34 -16.56 -8.20
CA PRO A 66 3.63 -17.40 -9.36
C PRO A 66 4.72 -16.79 -10.27
N THR A 67 5.89 -16.47 -9.72
CA THR A 67 7.01 -15.85 -10.42
C THR A 67 8.34 -16.50 -10.07
N SER A 68 9.21 -16.65 -11.06
CA SER A 68 10.60 -17.09 -10.88
C SER A 68 11.57 -15.94 -10.62
N LEU A 69 11.10 -14.68 -10.61
CA LEU A 69 11.93 -13.53 -10.26
C LEU A 69 12.42 -13.66 -8.82
N ARG A 70 13.74 -13.59 -8.62
CA ARG A 70 14.36 -13.41 -7.31
C ARG A 70 15.35 -12.26 -7.38
N LEU A 71 15.24 -11.34 -6.43
CA LEU A 71 16.07 -10.16 -6.36
C LEU A 71 17.44 -10.49 -5.75
N ALA A 72 18.48 -9.90 -6.30
CA ALA A 72 19.77 -9.74 -5.66
C ALA A 72 19.91 -8.28 -5.19
N GLY A 73 20.28 -8.07 -3.94
CA GLY A 73 20.57 -6.73 -3.42
C GLY A 73 21.95 -6.26 -3.85
N ASN A 74 22.18 -4.94 -3.89
CA ASN A 74 23.49 -4.37 -4.25
C ASN A 74 24.52 -4.75 -3.18
N PRO A 75 25.59 -5.51 -3.50
CA PRO A 75 26.56 -5.95 -2.51
C PRO A 75 27.35 -4.80 -1.88
N ASN A 76 27.32 -3.61 -2.49
CA ASN A 76 27.97 -2.41 -1.96
C ASN A 76 27.08 -1.62 -0.98
N LEU A 77 25.85 -2.05 -0.74
CA LEU A 77 24.94 -1.44 0.23
C LEU A 77 24.72 -2.40 1.40
N ALA A 78 24.94 -1.91 2.62
CA ALA A 78 24.68 -2.64 3.85
C ALA A 78 23.29 -2.29 4.38
N SER A 79 22.24 -2.73 3.68
CA SER A 79 20.88 -2.58 4.21
C SER A 79 20.63 -3.57 5.34
N GLU A 80 19.73 -3.24 6.27
CA GLU A 80 19.43 -4.03 7.47
C GLU A 80 17.93 -4.23 7.69
N ILE A 81 17.59 -5.33 8.36
CA ILE A 81 16.27 -5.55 8.94
C ILE A 81 16.38 -5.30 10.44
N THR A 82 15.70 -4.28 10.97
CA THR A 82 15.87 -3.85 12.36
C THR A 82 14.68 -3.02 12.82
N GLU A 83 14.46 -2.94 14.14
CA GLU A 83 13.43 -2.08 14.72
C GLU A 83 13.82 -0.60 14.61
N LEU A 84 12.84 0.26 14.29
CA LEU A 84 13.08 1.68 14.06
C LEU A 84 12.34 2.55 15.09
N ALA A 85 13.10 3.24 15.93
CA ALA A 85 12.55 4.25 16.84
C ALA A 85 12.10 5.53 16.12
N ALA A 86 12.75 5.87 15.00
CA ALA A 86 12.49 7.09 14.23
C ALA A 86 12.59 6.80 12.72
N PRO A 87 11.55 6.21 12.10
CA PRO A 87 11.53 5.93 10.66
C PRO A 87 11.37 7.22 9.84
N ASN A 88 11.93 7.27 8.63
CA ASN A 88 11.65 8.36 7.69
C ASN A 88 10.27 8.21 7.06
N ALA A 89 9.85 6.96 6.83
CA ALA A 89 8.52 6.67 6.31
C ALA A 89 7.84 5.51 7.01
N ILE A 90 6.51 5.62 7.13
CA ILE A 90 5.64 4.57 7.65
C ILE A 90 4.67 4.16 6.55
N LEU A 91 4.67 2.88 6.20
CA LEU A 91 3.80 2.31 5.19
C LEU A 91 2.65 1.55 5.84
N CYS A 92 1.44 2.01 5.58
CA CYS A 92 0.21 1.38 6.05
C CYS A 92 -0.49 0.62 4.92
N ARG A 93 -1.25 -0.42 5.25
CA ARG A 93 -2.11 -1.10 4.29
C ARG A 93 -3.33 -0.23 3.94
N THR A 94 -3.93 0.38 4.95
CA THR A 94 -5.21 1.10 4.89
C THR A 94 -5.07 2.61 5.11
N ASN A 95 -6.05 3.38 4.63
CA ASN A 95 -6.13 4.81 4.91
C ASN A 95 -6.43 5.10 6.39
N ALA A 96 -7.22 4.24 7.05
CA ALA A 96 -7.56 4.38 8.47
C ALA A 96 -6.32 4.28 9.36
N ALA A 97 -5.47 3.27 9.12
CA ALA A 97 -4.20 3.16 9.83
C ALA A 97 -3.25 4.31 9.49
N ALA A 98 -3.17 4.73 8.22
CA ALA A 98 -2.35 5.88 7.82
C ALA A 98 -2.76 7.15 8.58
N MET A 99 -4.06 7.45 8.67
CA MET A 99 -4.51 8.61 9.45
C MET A 99 -4.29 8.45 10.95
N GLY A 100 -4.46 7.24 11.49
CA GLY A 100 -4.12 6.96 12.88
C GLY A 100 -2.64 7.27 13.19
N LYS A 101 -1.71 6.86 12.32
CA LYS A 101 -0.29 7.22 12.45
C LYS A 101 -0.09 8.73 12.30
N VAL A 102 -0.71 9.38 11.31
CA VAL A 102 -0.63 10.85 11.15
C VAL A 102 -1.03 11.57 12.45
N MET A 103 -2.19 11.22 13.00
CA MET A 103 -2.70 11.84 14.23
C MET A 103 -1.78 11.59 15.42
N ALA A 104 -1.28 10.35 15.59
CA ALA A 104 -0.37 10.01 16.67
C ALA A 104 0.94 10.83 16.61
N PHE A 105 1.54 10.96 15.43
CA PHE A 105 2.78 11.73 15.27
C PHE A 105 2.55 13.25 15.41
N LEU A 106 1.43 13.77 14.90
CA LEU A 106 1.05 15.18 15.13
C LEU A 106 0.83 15.47 16.62
N ALA A 107 0.17 14.56 17.35
CA ALA A 107 -0.03 14.69 18.80
C ALA A 107 1.31 14.66 19.57
N GLY A 108 2.30 13.92 19.05
CA GLY A 108 3.68 13.92 19.52
C GLY A 108 4.50 15.16 19.13
N GLY A 109 3.91 16.12 18.41
CA GLY A 109 4.57 17.36 17.99
C GLY A 109 5.47 17.23 16.75
N ALA A 110 5.44 16.08 16.05
CA ALA A 110 6.21 15.90 14.83
C ALA A 110 5.55 16.60 13.63
N ARG A 111 6.37 17.05 12.68
CA ARG A 111 5.88 17.52 11.38
C ARG A 111 5.64 16.31 10.49
N VAL A 112 4.38 16.04 10.17
CA VAL A 112 3.99 14.86 9.40
C VAL A 112 3.61 15.25 7.99
N ALA A 113 4.08 14.49 6.99
CA ALA A 113 3.53 14.54 5.64
C ALA A 113 2.77 13.26 5.31
N LEU A 114 1.69 13.39 4.55
CA LEU A 114 0.95 12.25 4.00
C LEU A 114 1.17 12.21 2.49
N VAL A 115 1.59 11.05 1.95
CA VAL A 115 1.78 10.90 0.51
C VAL A 115 0.47 11.13 -0.24
N GLY A 116 0.52 12.08 -1.19
CA GLY A 116 -0.66 12.54 -1.94
C GLY A 116 -1.49 13.62 -1.23
N GLY A 117 -1.06 14.07 -0.05
CA GLY A 117 -1.64 15.18 0.71
C GLY A 117 -2.96 14.87 1.42
N GLY A 118 -3.40 15.82 2.24
CA GLY A 118 -4.64 15.72 3.04
C GLY A 118 -5.92 16.15 2.30
N ALA A 119 -5.82 16.76 1.12
CA ALA A 119 -6.97 17.41 0.48
C ALA A 119 -8.09 16.42 0.11
N ALA A 120 -7.75 15.23 -0.38
CA ALA A 120 -8.75 14.22 -0.74
C ALA A 120 -9.49 13.69 0.49
N ILE A 121 -8.75 13.38 1.55
CA ILE A 121 -9.32 12.84 2.79
C ILE A 121 -10.10 13.90 3.57
N LYS A 122 -9.69 15.16 3.49
CA LYS A 122 -10.44 16.30 4.02
C LYS A 122 -11.79 16.46 3.33
N ARG A 123 -11.82 16.54 1.98
CA ARG A 123 -13.08 16.62 1.23
C ARG A 123 -14.02 15.45 1.52
N LEU A 124 -13.44 14.28 1.72
CA LEU A 124 -14.18 13.09 2.07
C LEU A 124 -14.78 13.17 3.47
N ALA A 125 -14.03 13.65 4.45
CA ALA A 125 -14.53 13.89 5.80
C ALA A 125 -15.61 14.98 5.82
N GLU A 126 -15.44 16.07 5.08
CA GLU A 126 -16.46 17.12 4.92
C GLU A 126 -17.76 16.55 4.32
N ALA A 127 -17.66 15.69 3.30
CA ALA A 127 -18.81 15.02 2.70
C ALA A 127 -19.49 14.03 3.66
N ALA A 128 -18.72 13.31 4.47
CA ALA A 128 -19.24 12.47 5.53
C ALA A 128 -19.97 13.30 6.60
N GLN A 129 -19.47 14.50 6.93
CA GLN A 129 -20.15 15.42 7.85
C GLN A 129 -21.48 15.88 7.30
N ASP A 130 -21.53 16.26 6.02
CA ASP A 130 -22.77 16.66 5.36
C ASP A 130 -23.84 15.56 5.53
N LEU A 131 -23.48 14.30 5.25
CA LEU A 131 -24.38 13.16 5.41
C LEU A 131 -24.75 12.86 6.86
N LYS A 132 -23.84 13.07 7.82
CA LYS A 132 -24.12 12.95 9.27
C LYS A 132 -25.11 14.03 9.74
N ASP A 133 -25.06 15.21 9.13
CA ASP A 133 -25.98 16.33 9.40
C ASP A 133 -27.31 16.22 8.64
N GLY A 134 -27.52 15.17 7.84
CA GLY A 134 -28.70 15.02 6.98
C GLY A 134 -28.72 15.94 5.75
N ARG A 135 -27.56 16.51 5.38
CA ARG A 135 -27.36 17.33 4.18
C ARG A 135 -26.87 16.47 3.01
N ARG A 136 -27.21 16.86 1.78
CA ARG A 136 -26.70 16.19 0.58
C ARG A 136 -25.25 16.56 0.33
N THR A 137 -24.46 15.61 -0.21
CA THR A 137 -23.09 15.85 -0.69
C THR A 137 -22.98 15.66 -2.20
N SER A 138 -22.00 16.34 -2.82
CA SER A 138 -21.62 16.14 -4.22
C SER A 138 -20.39 15.25 -4.39
N HIS A 139 -19.88 14.66 -3.30
CA HIS A 139 -18.69 13.81 -3.37
C HIS A 139 -18.96 12.55 -4.22
N PRO A 140 -18.13 12.22 -5.23
CA PRO A 140 -18.41 11.13 -6.17
C PRO A 140 -18.63 9.74 -5.53
N GLU A 141 -18.01 9.49 -4.38
CA GLU A 141 -18.18 8.22 -3.67
C GLU A 141 -19.42 8.19 -2.78
N LEU A 142 -20.01 9.35 -2.46
CA LEU A 142 -21.04 9.48 -1.42
C LEU A 142 -22.35 10.15 -1.90
N PHE A 143 -22.41 10.69 -3.13
CA PHE A 143 -23.54 11.49 -3.61
C PHE A 143 -24.87 10.73 -3.77
N LEU A 144 -24.82 9.39 -3.82
CA LEU A 144 -25.99 8.53 -3.94
C LEU A 144 -26.72 8.32 -2.61
N PHE A 145 -26.07 8.61 -1.49
CA PHE A 145 -26.61 8.39 -0.15
C PHE A 145 -27.23 9.67 0.41
N ASN A 146 -28.25 9.52 1.25
CA ASN A 146 -28.95 10.63 1.90
C ASN A 146 -28.59 10.76 3.39
N SER A 147 -27.95 9.75 3.98
CA SER A 147 -27.47 9.78 5.36
C SER A 147 -26.19 8.96 5.51
N TRP A 148 -25.43 9.21 6.58
CA TRP A 148 -24.25 8.41 6.89
C TRP A 148 -24.59 6.94 7.17
N GLY A 149 -25.74 6.69 7.81
CA GLY A 149 -26.22 5.32 8.06
C GLY A 149 -26.39 4.51 6.77
N GLU A 150 -26.93 5.11 5.71
CA GLU A 150 -27.04 4.44 4.40
C GLU A 150 -25.65 4.08 3.81
N VAL A 151 -24.63 4.92 4.05
CA VAL A 151 -23.25 4.62 3.63
C VAL A 151 -22.71 3.42 4.41
N GLN A 152 -22.94 3.39 5.73
CA GLN A 152 -22.49 2.30 6.60
C GLN A 152 -23.16 0.97 6.22
N ASP A 153 -24.48 0.98 5.99
CA ASP A 153 -25.24 -0.19 5.58
C ASP A 153 -24.72 -0.73 4.24
N PHE A 154 -24.56 0.15 3.24
CA PHE A 154 -24.04 -0.25 1.93
C PHE A 154 -22.60 -0.77 2.00
N ALA A 155 -21.74 -0.18 2.83
CA ALA A 155 -20.36 -0.64 3.02
C ALA A 155 -20.27 -2.05 3.65
N GLY A 156 -21.33 -2.50 4.32
CA GLY A 156 -21.46 -3.88 4.82
C GLY A 156 -21.83 -4.90 3.73
N GLU A 157 -22.33 -4.45 2.57
CA GLU A 157 -22.72 -5.32 1.48
C GLU A 157 -21.53 -5.71 0.58
N PRO A 158 -21.58 -6.87 -0.12
CA PRO A 158 -20.56 -7.25 -1.09
C PRO A 158 -20.28 -6.18 -2.17
N SER A 159 -21.32 -5.45 -2.59
CA SER A 159 -21.26 -4.36 -3.56
C SER A 159 -20.63 -3.08 -3.05
N GLY A 160 -20.56 -2.89 -1.73
CA GLY A 160 -20.05 -1.65 -1.10
C GLY A 160 -18.73 -1.83 -0.36
N ARG A 161 -18.08 -3.00 -0.45
CA ARG A 161 -16.80 -3.27 0.24
C ARG A 161 -15.72 -2.24 -0.06
N ASP A 162 -15.73 -1.64 -1.24
CA ASP A 162 -14.78 -0.60 -1.63
C ASP A 162 -14.90 0.68 -0.77
N LEU A 163 -16.08 0.96 -0.21
CA LEU A 163 -16.30 2.08 0.72
C LEU A 163 -15.94 1.74 2.16
N LYS A 164 -15.74 0.45 2.50
CA LYS A 164 -15.45 0.02 3.87
C LYS A 164 -14.23 0.74 4.48
N PRO A 165 -13.09 0.90 3.78
CA PRO A 165 -11.93 1.61 4.35
C PRO A 165 -12.20 3.09 4.66
N LEU A 166 -13.10 3.71 3.90
CA LEU A 166 -13.52 5.10 4.10
C LEU A 166 -14.44 5.19 5.32
N VAL A 167 -15.43 4.29 5.42
CA VAL A 167 -16.34 4.23 6.57
C VAL A 167 -15.55 3.99 7.85
N ASP A 168 -14.65 3.01 7.83
CA ASP A 168 -13.81 2.67 8.99
C ASP A 168 -12.94 3.83 9.44
N LEU A 169 -12.36 4.56 8.50
CA LEU A 169 -11.59 5.77 8.80
C LEU A 169 -12.46 6.80 9.55
N ILE A 170 -13.65 7.12 9.02
CA ILE A 170 -14.53 8.15 9.58
C ILE A 170 -15.13 7.71 10.93
N ASP A 171 -15.47 6.44 11.07
CA ASP A 171 -16.07 5.91 12.30
C ASP A 171 -15.03 5.73 13.41
N THR A 172 -13.78 5.40 13.05
CA THR A 172 -12.69 5.23 14.03
C THR A 172 -12.19 6.57 14.58
N HIS A 173 -11.97 7.56 13.71
CA HIS A 173 -11.30 8.81 14.11
C HIS A 173 -12.23 10.02 14.17
N GLY A 174 -13.42 9.94 13.57
CA GLY A 174 -14.31 11.08 13.48
C GLY A 174 -13.87 12.14 12.46
N VAL A 175 -14.86 12.83 11.90
CA VAL A 175 -14.67 13.85 10.86
C VAL A 175 -13.74 14.97 11.33
N GLU A 176 -14.02 15.55 12.50
CA GLU A 176 -13.33 16.75 12.96
C GLU A 176 -11.83 16.51 13.18
N GLU A 177 -11.45 15.34 13.69
CA GLU A 177 -10.04 14.99 13.89
C GLU A 177 -9.34 14.78 12.56
N ILE A 178 -9.99 14.13 11.59
CA ILE A 178 -9.46 13.93 10.25
C ILE A 178 -9.21 15.27 9.55
N ILE A 179 -10.17 16.20 9.61
CA ILE A 179 -10.01 17.52 9.01
C ILE A 179 -8.85 18.27 9.67
N ARG A 180 -8.81 18.31 11.02
CA ARG A 180 -7.72 18.97 11.76
C ARG A 180 -6.35 18.37 11.42
N ALA A 181 -6.25 17.04 11.35
CA ALA A 181 -5.02 16.36 10.99
C ALA A 181 -4.60 16.67 9.56
N ALA A 182 -5.53 16.66 8.61
CA ALA A 182 -5.27 16.98 7.21
C ALA A 182 -4.78 18.42 7.01
N ASP A 183 -5.34 19.38 7.76
CA ASP A 183 -4.91 20.79 7.73
C ASP A 183 -3.57 21.04 8.42
N SER A 184 -3.14 20.12 9.29
CA SER A 184 -1.87 20.20 10.02
C SER A 184 -0.69 19.52 9.30
N LEU A 185 -0.94 18.92 8.13
CA LEU A 185 0.10 18.24 7.35
C LEU A 185 1.14 19.23 6.82
N SER A 186 2.40 18.84 6.90
CA SER A 186 3.55 19.54 6.34
C SER A 186 3.88 19.06 4.93
N GLU A 187 4.68 19.84 4.21
CA GLU A 187 5.28 19.39 2.95
C GLU A 187 6.25 18.21 3.19
N GLU A 188 6.27 17.23 2.28
CA GLU A 188 7.14 16.04 2.40
C GLU A 188 8.61 16.39 2.66
N ARG A 189 9.13 17.48 2.08
CA ARG A 189 10.54 17.91 2.25
C ARG A 189 10.86 18.49 3.63
N ARG A 190 9.84 18.86 4.41
CA ARG A 190 9.98 19.47 5.73
C ARG A 190 9.45 18.56 6.85
N ALA A 191 8.94 17.39 6.50
CA ALA A 191 8.40 16.44 7.45
C ALA A 191 9.52 15.71 8.19
N ASP A 192 9.27 15.46 9.47
CA ASP A 192 10.08 14.57 10.30
C ASP A 192 9.76 13.10 9.98
N VAL A 193 8.50 12.82 9.60
CA VAL A 193 8.03 11.50 9.18
C VAL A 193 7.02 11.61 8.03
N ILE A 194 7.15 10.70 7.06
CA ILE A 194 6.22 10.58 5.93
C ILE A 194 5.34 9.35 6.14
N VAL A 195 4.02 9.53 6.12
CA VAL A 195 3.07 8.41 6.15
C VAL A 195 2.55 8.17 4.74
N SER A 196 2.46 6.92 4.33
CA SER A 196 1.89 6.53 3.03
C SER A 196 1.09 5.25 3.17
N THR A 197 0.06 5.07 2.34
CA THR A 197 -0.39 3.71 2.07
C THR A 197 0.62 3.01 1.17
N ALA A 198 0.74 1.69 1.29
CA ALA A 198 1.61 0.85 0.47
C ALA A 198 1.32 1.06 -1.03
N HIS A 199 0.06 1.18 -1.41
CA HIS A 199 -0.37 1.50 -2.78
C HIS A 199 0.25 2.81 -3.31
N LYS A 200 0.20 3.90 -2.53
CA LYS A 200 0.75 5.20 -2.92
C LYS A 200 2.28 5.28 -2.81
N SER A 201 2.91 4.28 -2.21
CA SER A 201 4.36 4.19 -2.05
C SER A 201 5.06 3.71 -3.33
N LYS A 202 4.34 3.09 -4.28
CA LYS A 202 4.93 2.59 -5.52
C LYS A 202 5.66 3.70 -6.28
N GLY A 203 6.92 3.42 -6.64
CA GLY A 203 7.81 4.39 -7.29
C GLY A 203 8.51 5.37 -6.35
N ARG A 204 8.26 5.28 -5.04
CA ARG A 204 8.97 6.03 -3.99
C ARG A 204 9.94 5.11 -3.26
N GLU A 205 10.83 5.72 -2.49
CA GLU A 205 11.83 5.04 -1.66
C GLU A 205 12.30 5.97 -0.54
N TRP A 206 12.65 5.38 0.60
CA TRP A 206 13.16 6.10 1.79
C TRP A 206 14.30 5.30 2.42
N ASP A 207 15.16 5.99 3.17
CA ASP A 207 16.30 5.34 3.81
C ASP A 207 15.84 4.38 4.90
N ASP A 208 14.95 4.85 5.79
CA ASP A 208 14.38 4.08 6.87
C ASP A 208 12.86 3.94 6.72
N VAL A 209 12.37 2.71 6.57
CA VAL A 209 10.95 2.41 6.39
C VAL A 209 10.46 1.49 7.50
N LEU A 210 9.38 1.91 8.16
CA LEU A 210 8.58 1.07 9.05
C LEU A 210 7.31 0.61 8.33
N ILE A 211 7.05 -0.69 8.35
CA ILE A 211 5.75 -1.23 7.96
C ILE A 211 4.81 -1.21 9.16
N ALA A 212 3.63 -0.64 9.00
CA ALA A 212 2.65 -0.58 10.08
C ALA A 212 2.09 -1.96 10.43
N ASP A 213 1.39 -2.02 11.55
CA ASP A 213 0.75 -3.18 12.15
C ASP A 213 -0.58 -3.59 11.48
N ASP A 214 -1.05 -2.83 10.49
CA ASP A 214 -2.33 -3.08 9.81
C ASP A 214 -2.25 -4.04 8.61
N PHE A 215 -1.14 -4.77 8.49
CA PHE A 215 -0.99 -5.88 7.56
C PHE A 215 -1.43 -7.17 8.25
N PRO A 216 -2.51 -7.83 7.79
CA PRO A 216 -3.06 -8.99 8.47
C PRO A 216 -2.13 -10.18 8.32
N GLU A 217 -2.02 -10.94 9.41
CA GLU A 217 -1.52 -12.31 9.37
C GLU A 217 -2.59 -13.23 8.77
N PRO A 218 -2.22 -14.21 7.92
CA PRO A 218 -3.18 -15.18 7.41
C PRO A 218 -3.83 -15.96 8.56
N GLU A 219 -5.13 -16.24 8.44
CA GLU A 219 -5.81 -17.09 9.41
C GLU A 219 -5.25 -18.52 9.40
N ARG A 220 -5.44 -19.24 10.50
CA ARG A 220 -5.22 -20.68 10.54
C ARG A 220 -6.51 -21.44 10.25
N ASP A 221 -6.41 -22.60 9.63
CA ASP A 221 -7.53 -23.51 9.43
C ASP A 221 -7.83 -24.34 10.70
N GLU A 222 -8.80 -25.25 10.61
CA GLU A 222 -9.23 -26.10 11.73
C GLU A 222 -8.12 -27.04 12.24
N ASP A 223 -7.17 -27.38 11.36
CA ASP A 223 -6.02 -28.24 11.67
C ASP A 223 -4.83 -27.44 12.23
N GLY A 224 -4.95 -26.11 12.26
CA GLY A 224 -3.93 -25.19 12.75
C GLY A 224 -2.90 -24.80 11.70
N GLU A 225 -3.10 -25.17 10.44
CA GLU A 225 -2.22 -24.82 9.32
C GLU A 225 -2.53 -23.42 8.80
N TRP A 226 -1.53 -22.73 8.26
CA TRP A 226 -1.72 -21.40 7.69
C TRP A 226 -2.59 -21.47 6.43
N LYS A 227 -3.62 -20.62 6.35
CA LYS A 227 -4.33 -20.40 5.08
C LYS A 227 -3.42 -19.68 4.09
N THR A 228 -3.63 -19.98 2.81
CA THR A 228 -2.88 -19.37 1.70
C THR A 228 -3.01 -17.84 1.72
N VAL A 229 -1.86 -17.17 1.62
CA VAL A 229 -1.79 -15.71 1.42
C VAL A 229 -2.23 -15.39 -0.01
N ASP A 230 -3.14 -14.42 -0.16
CA ASP A 230 -3.58 -13.95 -1.48
C ASP A 230 -2.43 -13.25 -2.23
N ASP A 231 -2.35 -13.47 -3.55
CA ASP A 231 -1.35 -12.85 -4.41
C ASP A 231 -1.32 -11.33 -4.28
N ALA A 232 -2.48 -10.67 -4.15
CA ALA A 232 -2.55 -9.22 -4.00
C ALA A 232 -1.89 -8.74 -2.69
N ASP A 233 -2.05 -9.50 -1.60
CA ASP A 233 -1.41 -9.19 -0.32
C ASP A 233 0.09 -9.46 -0.35
N ALA A 234 0.52 -10.55 -0.98
CA ALA A 234 1.94 -10.83 -1.18
C ALA A 234 2.62 -9.77 -2.07
N MET A 235 1.96 -9.32 -3.15
CA MET A 235 2.44 -8.21 -3.99
C MET A 235 2.51 -6.90 -3.22
N LEU A 236 1.51 -6.60 -2.38
CA LEU A 236 1.48 -5.39 -1.57
C LEU A 236 2.63 -5.38 -0.54
N ALA A 237 2.87 -6.52 0.11
CA ALA A 237 3.99 -6.71 1.03
C ALA A 237 5.33 -6.56 0.30
N TYR A 238 5.51 -7.22 -0.86
CA TYR A 238 6.69 -7.08 -1.71
C TYR A 238 6.97 -5.61 -2.10
N VAL A 239 5.96 -4.88 -2.57
CA VAL A 239 6.12 -3.45 -2.88
C VAL A 239 6.54 -2.68 -1.64
N SER A 240 5.92 -2.95 -0.48
CA SER A 240 6.18 -2.24 0.76
C SER A 240 7.61 -2.44 1.26
N VAL A 241 8.10 -3.68 1.33
CA VAL A 241 9.46 -3.97 1.80
C VAL A 241 10.54 -3.40 0.88
N THR A 242 10.27 -3.36 -0.43
CA THR A 242 11.22 -2.82 -1.42
C THR A 242 11.30 -1.29 -1.45
N ARG A 243 10.56 -0.58 -0.59
CA ARG A 243 10.67 0.88 -0.45
C ARG A 243 11.84 1.31 0.43
N ALA A 244 12.33 0.43 1.30
CA ALA A 244 13.49 0.70 2.16
C ALA A 244 14.79 0.68 1.36
N ARG A 245 15.68 1.66 1.60
CA ARG A 245 17.02 1.69 1.01
C ARG A 245 18.08 1.20 2.00
N LEU A 246 18.02 1.65 3.24
CA LEU A 246 19.00 1.37 4.28
C LEU A 246 18.44 0.45 5.36
N ARG A 247 17.31 0.79 6.00
CA ARG A 247 16.75 -0.01 7.10
C ARG A 247 15.27 -0.26 6.90
N LEU A 248 14.87 -1.51 7.11
CA LEU A 248 13.49 -1.95 7.09
C LEU A 248 13.11 -2.49 8.46
N ASP A 249 12.11 -1.85 9.07
CA ASP A 249 11.36 -2.42 10.17
C ASP A 249 10.12 -3.12 9.60
N ARG A 250 10.04 -4.43 9.83
CA ARG A 250 9.02 -5.30 9.24
C ARG A 250 7.66 -5.12 9.87
N GLY A 251 7.57 -4.60 11.10
CA GLY A 251 6.31 -4.44 11.84
C GLY A 251 5.28 -5.54 11.57
N GLY A 252 4.12 -5.15 11.02
CA GLY A 252 3.00 -6.06 10.71
C GLY A 252 3.26 -7.12 9.64
N LEU A 253 4.41 -7.13 8.97
CA LEU A 253 4.82 -8.16 8.01
C LEU A 253 5.81 -9.18 8.60
N GLY A 254 6.20 -9.04 9.87
CA GLY A 254 7.17 -9.94 10.52
C GLY A 254 6.71 -11.41 10.61
N TRP A 255 5.41 -11.68 10.53
CA TRP A 255 4.83 -13.03 10.59
C TRP A 255 5.29 -13.95 9.46
N ILE A 256 5.83 -13.40 8.36
CA ILE A 256 6.28 -14.18 7.19
C ILE A 256 7.33 -15.24 7.54
N ASP A 257 8.14 -15.01 8.58
CA ASP A 257 9.15 -15.97 9.03
C ASP A 257 8.48 -17.25 9.58
N ALA A 258 7.37 -17.11 10.31
CA ALA A 258 6.60 -18.23 10.86
C ALA A 258 5.68 -18.88 9.83
N TYR A 259 5.33 -18.16 8.77
CA TYR A 259 4.56 -18.70 7.64
C TYR A 259 5.42 -19.62 6.75
N LEU A 260 6.71 -19.30 6.58
CA LEU A 260 7.63 -20.04 5.72
C LEU A 260 8.43 -21.14 6.43
N SER A 261 8.26 -21.30 7.74
CA SER A 261 8.96 -22.31 8.57
C SER A 261 8.27 -23.66 8.54
#